data_AF-A0AAV0BC14-F1
#
_entry.id   AF-A0AAV0BC14-F1
#
_cell.length_a   1.000
_cell.length_b   1.000
_cell.length_c   1.000
_cell.angle_alpha   90.00
_cell.angle_beta   90.00
_cell.angle_gamma   90.00
#
_symmetry.space_group_name_H-M   'P 1'
#
loop_
_entity.id
_entity.type
_entity.pdbx_description
1 polymer ?
#
loop_
_entity_poly.entity_id
_entity_poly.type
_entity_poly.pdbx_seq_one_letter_code
_entity_poly.pdbx_strand_id
1 'polypeptide(L)' 'HRFRFEPHLYDADRSGNSQPGTIVDKFIGYPFLYNFFFQSQAGFRGAYCPTRHIVLKDETNYNVSL' A
#
# COMPACT_ATOMS: atom_id res chain seq x y z
N HIS A 1 0.79 13.26 -0.32
CA HIS A 1 -0.49 12.56 -0.02
C HIS A 1 -0.59 12.33 1.50
N ARG A 2 -1.78 12.02 2.06
CA ARG A 2 -2.02 11.92 3.52
C ARG A 2 -2.69 10.60 3.95
N PHE A 3 -2.43 9.50 3.25
CA PHE A 3 -2.95 8.19 3.66
C PHE A 3 -1.98 7.55 4.63
N ARG A 4 -2.50 6.98 5.72
CA ARG A 4 -1.76 6.18 6.69
C ARG A 4 -2.47 4.84 6.83
N PHE A 5 -1.69 3.77 6.98
CA PHE A 5 -2.21 2.47 7.35
C PHE A 5 -2.07 2.27 8.85
N GLU A 6 -3.15 1.80 9.45
CA GLU A 6 -3.23 1.46 10.86
C GLU A 6 -3.50 -0.04 10.93
N PRO A 7 -2.45 -0.87 11.09
CA PRO A 7 -2.62 -2.32 11.18
C PRO A 7 -3.31 -2.70 12.49
N HIS A 8 -3.93 -3.88 12.52
CA HIS A 8 -4.29 -4.51 13.78
C HIS A 8 -3.03 -4.80 14.61
N LEU A 9 -3.17 -4.86 15.93
CA LEU A 9 -2.04 -5.01 16.86
C LEU A 9 -1.15 -6.24 16.55
N TYR A 10 -1.74 -7.31 16.02
CA TYR A 10 -1.03 -8.55 15.68
C TYR A 10 -0.30 -8.47 14.32
N ASP A 11 -0.68 -7.53 13.46
CA ASP A 11 -0.14 -7.35 12.11
C ASP A 11 0.81 -6.14 12.02
N ALA A 12 1.07 -5.49 13.15
CA ALA A 12 1.98 -4.36 13.24
C ALA A 12 3.44 -4.81 13.33
N ASP A 13 4.34 -4.05 12.72
CA ASP A 13 5.77 -4.18 12.92
C ASP A 13 6.20 -3.65 14.30
N ARG A 14 7.49 -3.77 14.64
CA ARG A 14 8.03 -3.31 15.93
C ARG A 14 7.88 -1.81 16.19
N SER A 15 7.57 -1.02 15.15
CA SER A 15 7.36 0.42 15.23
C SER A 15 5.88 0.81 15.31
N GLY A 16 4.97 -0.16 15.18
CA GLY A 16 3.52 0.08 15.11
C GLY A 16 3.01 0.44 13.72
N ASN A 17 3.81 0.23 12.66
CA ASN A 17 3.39 0.42 11.26
C ASN A 17 3.01 -0.92 10.62
N SER A 18 2.34 -0.89 9.47
CA SER A 18 2.11 -2.11 8.69
C SER A 18 3.43 -2.75 8.28
N GLN A 19 3.44 -4.08 8.12
CA GLN A 19 4.63 -4.82 7.71
C GLN A 19 5.15 -4.31 6.35
N PRO A 20 6.48 -4.34 6.12
CA PRO A 20 7.02 -4.14 4.77
C PRO A 20 6.45 -5.19 3.82
N GLY A 21 6.11 -4.77 2.61
CA GLY A 21 5.42 -5.61 1.62
C GLY A 21 3.90 -5.45 1.61
N THR A 22 3.31 -4.68 2.55
CA THR A 22 1.86 -4.46 2.57
C THR A 22 1.40 -3.73 1.30
N ILE A 23 0.48 -4.36 0.56
CA ILE A 23 -0.19 -3.81 -0.61
C ILE A 23 -1.67 -3.62 -0.27
N VAL A 24 -2.22 -2.45 -0.58
CA VAL A 24 -3.66 -2.17 -0.49
C VAL A 24 -4.14 -1.66 -1.85
N ASP A 25 -4.88 -2.50 -2.54
CA ASP A 25 -5.41 -2.27 -3.90
C ASP A 25 -6.94 -2.15 -3.92
N LYS A 26 -7.63 -2.58 -2.86
CA LYS A 26 -9.10 -2.58 -2.75
C LYS A 26 -9.62 -1.38 -1.94
N PHE A 27 -10.83 -0.93 -2.30
CA PHE A 27 -11.69 0.02 -1.58
C PHE A 27 -11.20 1.46 -1.38
N ILE A 28 -9.89 1.74 -1.41
CA ILE A 28 -9.32 3.09 -1.13
C ILE A 28 -8.79 3.76 -2.42
N GLY A 29 -8.73 2.99 -3.50
CA GLY A 29 -8.32 3.48 -4.81
C GLY A 29 -9.41 4.22 -5.58
N TYR A 30 -9.04 4.80 -6.72
CA TYR A 30 -10.02 5.25 -7.71
C TYR A 30 -10.78 4.06 -8.29
N PRO A 31 -12.13 4.11 -8.38
CA PRO A 31 -12.96 2.95 -8.74
C PRO A 31 -12.77 2.47 -10.19
N PHE A 32 -12.27 3.32 -11.08
CA PHE A 32 -12.13 3.03 -12.52
C PHE A 32 -10.68 2.99 -13.00
N LEU A 33 -9.71 3.35 -12.14
CA LEU A 33 -8.30 3.36 -12.50
C LEU A 33 -7.57 2.27 -11.75
N TYR A 34 -6.64 1.61 -12.42
CA TYR A 34 -5.78 0.64 -11.75
C TYR A 34 -4.76 1.38 -10.87
N ASN A 35 -4.94 1.28 -9.56
CA ASN A 35 -4.09 1.95 -8.58
C ASN A 35 -4.02 1.15 -7.28
N PHE A 36 -2.89 1.24 -6.61
CA PHE A 36 -2.65 0.56 -5.35
C PHE A 36 -1.71 1.39 -4.49
N PHE A 37 -1.71 1.08 -3.21
CA PHE A 37 -0.76 1.60 -2.25
C PHE A 37 0.20 0.51 -1.84
N PHE A 38 1.46 0.86 -1.69
CA PHE A 38 2.52 -0.07 -1.33
C PHE A 38 3.41 0.52 -0.24
N GLN A 39 3.63 -0.27 0.82
CA GLN A 39 4.64 0.01 1.83
C GLN A 39 5.85 -0.89 1.58
N SER A 40 6.87 -0.34 0.94
CA SER A 40 8.08 -1.09 0.55
C SER A 40 9.02 -1.42 1.70
N GLN A 41 8.99 -0.65 2.78
CA GLN A 41 9.95 -0.73 3.88
C GLN A 41 9.28 -0.57 5.24
N ALA A 42 9.93 -1.10 6.27
CA ALA A 42 9.50 -0.93 7.66
C ALA A 42 9.68 0.53 8.07
N GLY A 43 8.70 1.10 8.76
CA GLY A 43 8.81 2.44 9.29
C GLY A 43 9.74 2.44 10.49
N PHE A 44 10.88 3.13 10.46
CA PHE A 44 11.79 3.09 11.61
C PHE A 44 11.30 3.96 12.78
N ARG A 45 10.72 5.14 12.49
CA ARG A 45 10.16 6.04 13.50
C ARG A 45 8.95 6.78 12.95
N GLY A 46 7.88 6.82 13.74
CA GLY A 46 6.63 7.53 13.41
C GLY A 46 5.78 6.79 12.38
N ALA A 47 4.74 7.48 11.91
CA ALA A 47 3.80 7.00 10.90
C ALA A 47 4.48 6.83 9.54
N TYR A 48 4.53 5.62 8.99
CA TYR A 48 4.93 5.45 7.60
C TYR A 48 3.83 5.93 6.64
N CYS A 49 4.21 6.71 5.63
CA CYS A 49 3.31 7.12 4.55
C CYS A 49 3.49 6.18 3.35
N PRO A 50 2.56 5.24 3.08
CA PRO A 50 2.66 4.31 1.96
C PRO A 50 2.67 5.02 0.60
N THR A 51 3.44 4.53 -0.36
CA THR A 51 3.51 5.12 -1.71
C THR A 51 2.27 4.74 -2.51
N ARG A 52 1.62 5.70 -3.16
CA ARG A 52 0.51 5.43 -4.10
C ARG A 52 1.08 5.24 -5.51
N HIS A 53 0.75 4.12 -6.13
CA HIS A 53 1.05 3.83 -7.53
C HIS A 53 -0.24 3.89 -8.33
N ILE A 54 -0.20 4.56 -9.49
CA ILE A 54 -1.31 4.64 -10.43
C ILE A 54 -0.78 4.20 -11.78
N VAL A 55 -1.41 3.18 -12.36
CA VAL A 55 -1.08 2.71 -13.70
C VAL A 55 -1.92 3.50 -14.70
N LEU A 56 -1.26 4.33 -15.49
CA LEU A 56 -1.92 5.17 -16.50
C LEU A 56 -2.12 4.43 -17.82
N LYS A 57 -1.25 3.48 -18.12
CA LYS A 57 -1.29 2.64 -19.32
C LYS A 57 -0.61 1.32 -19.02
N ASP A 58 -1.28 0.23 -19.32
CA ASP A 58 -0.70 -1.11 -19.34
C ASP A 58 -0.87 -1.68 -20.75
N GLU A 59 0.25 -1.87 -21.45
CA GLU A 59 0.29 -2.49 -22.79
C GLU A 59 0.59 -3.99 -22.70
N THR A 60 1.02 -4.45 -21.53
CA THR A 60 1.45 -5.84 -21.28
C THR A 60 0.31 -6.74 -20.81
N ASN A 61 -0.86 -6.19 -20.49
CA ASN A 61 -2.01 -6.90 -19.91
C ASN A 61 -1.60 -7.73 -18.69
N TYR A 62 -0.85 -7.12 -17.78
CA TYR A 62 -0.32 -7.81 -16.60
C TYR A 62 -1.45 -8.08 -15.60
N ASN A 63 -1.61 -9.35 -15.22
CA ASN A 63 -2.57 -9.74 -14.18
C ASN A 63 -1.87 -9.80 -12.82
N VAL A 64 -2.47 -9.20 -11.80
CA VAL A 64 -1.92 -9.25 -10.45
C VAL A 64 -2.43 -10.49 -9.71
N SER A 65 -1.51 -11.43 -9.52
CA SER A 65 -1.70 -12.59 -8.65
C SER A 65 -1.59 -12.15 -7.19
N LEU A 66 -2.69 -12.26 -6.43
CA LEU A 66 -2.74 -12.06 -4.99
C LEU A 66 -2.26 -13.31 -4.23
#